data_AF-S4NM00-F1
#
_entry.id   AF-S4NM00-F1
#
_cell.length_a   1.000
_cell.length_b   1.000
_cell.length_c   1.000
_cell.angle_alpha   90.00
_cell.angle_beta   90.00
_cell.angle_gamma   90.00
#
_symmetry.space_group_name_H-M   'P 1'
#
loop_
_entity.id
_entity.type
_entity.pdbx_description
1 polymer ?
#
loop_
_entity_poly.entity_id
_entity_poly.type
_entity_poly.pdbx_seq_one_letter_code
_entity_poly.pdbx_strand_id
1 'polypeptide(L)'
;MNPAYIPAEEKHGSFWRKSAQEVLNSKLKETLNKNKAKNGILFIGDGMSLATVMAARTFAGQSERELGEDNVLDFEKFPVSGLARTYCIDAQVPDSACTATSYLTGVKTKYGVIGLDGNVTRGSCYSQLYKRNWSPSIGKWALD
;
A
#
# COMPACT_ATOMS: atom_id res chain seq x y z
N MET A 1 -22.96 7.43 -17.47
CA MET A 1 -22.42 8.71 -18.00
C MET A 1 -21.85 8.47 -19.38
N ASN A 2 -21.81 9.50 -20.24
CA ASN A 2 -21.27 9.40 -21.60
C ASN A 2 -19.73 9.52 -21.53
N PRO A 3 -18.95 8.51 -21.97
CA PRO A 3 -17.48 8.51 -21.91
C PRO A 3 -16.81 9.60 -22.78
N ALA A 4 -17.59 10.44 -23.47
CA ALA A 4 -17.12 11.54 -24.31
C ALA A 4 -17.26 12.94 -23.68
N TYR A 5 -17.78 13.07 -22.44
CA TYR A 5 -17.88 14.38 -21.80
C TYR A 5 -16.52 14.84 -21.25
N ILE A 6 -16.09 16.03 -21.64
CA ILE A 6 -14.85 16.67 -21.17
C ILE A 6 -15.23 18.05 -20.60
N PRO A 7 -14.90 18.35 -19.33
CA PRO A 7 -15.09 19.67 -18.72
C PRO A 7 -14.49 20.78 -19.59
N ALA A 8 -15.14 21.95 -19.63
CA ALA A 8 -14.73 23.02 -20.55
C ALA A 8 -13.32 23.55 -20.21
N GLU A 9 -13.03 23.68 -18.92
CA GLU A 9 -11.78 24.12 -18.33
C GLU A 9 -10.60 23.18 -18.66
N GLU A 10 -10.82 21.86 -18.64
CA GLU A 10 -9.79 20.87 -18.93
C GLU A 10 -9.28 20.91 -20.38
N LYS A 11 -10.09 21.47 -21.29
CA LYS A 11 -9.68 21.67 -22.69
C LYS A 11 -8.60 22.74 -22.82
N HIS A 12 -8.37 23.56 -21.80
CA HIS A 12 -7.42 24.66 -21.84
C HIS A 12 -6.14 24.31 -21.07
N GLY A 13 -4.98 24.46 -21.72
CA GLY A 13 -3.68 24.22 -21.08
C GLY A 13 -3.38 25.10 -19.85
N SER A 14 -4.08 26.22 -19.66
CA SER A 14 -3.97 27.05 -18.46
C SER A 14 -4.46 26.32 -17.20
N PHE A 15 -5.52 25.49 -17.33
CA PHE A 15 -6.04 24.67 -16.24
C PHE A 15 -4.95 23.73 -15.70
N TRP A 16 -4.33 22.96 -16.59
CA TRP A 16 -3.28 21.99 -16.23
C TRP A 16 -2.04 22.66 -15.63
N ARG A 17 -1.61 23.81 -16.18
CA ARG A 17 -0.48 24.57 -15.62
C ARG A 17 -0.79 25.12 -14.24
N LYS A 18 -2.02 25.61 -14.01
CA LYS A 18 -2.46 26.09 -12.70
C LYS A 18 -2.46 24.95 -11.68
N SER A 19 -3.07 23.81 -12.01
CA SER A 19 -3.08 22.61 -11.16
C SER A 19 -1.66 22.14 -10.80
N ALA A 20 -0.75 22.05 -11.78
CA ALA A 20 0.64 21.70 -11.53
C ALA A 20 1.36 22.70 -10.61
N GLN A 21 1.12 24.01 -10.79
CA GLN A 21 1.72 25.04 -9.94
C GLN A 21 1.21 24.94 -8.49
N GLU A 22 -0.07 24.61 -8.28
CA GLU A 22 -0.65 24.39 -6.96
C GLU A 22 0.00 23.19 -6.26
N VAL A 23 0.18 22.07 -6.98
CA VAL A 23 0.87 20.88 -6.46
C VAL A 23 2.32 21.20 -6.09
N LEU A 24 3.06 21.91 -6.95
CA LEU A 24 4.44 22.32 -6.68
C LEU A 24 4.52 23.21 -5.43
N ASN A 25 3.65 24.22 -5.34
CA ASN A 25 3.60 25.12 -4.19
C ASN A 25 3.25 24.40 -2.89
N SER A 26 2.38 23.38 -2.95
CA SER A 26 2.05 22.52 -1.82
C SER A 26 3.26 21.70 -1.37
N LYS A 27 3.95 21.05 -2.31
CA LYS A 27 5.14 20.23 -2.03
C LYS A 27 6.32 21.03 -1.49
N LEU A 28 6.54 22.25 -1.98
CA LEU A 28 7.60 23.13 -1.46
C LEU A 28 7.37 23.58 -0.01
N LYS A 29 6.12 23.60 0.46
CA LYS A 29 5.76 23.94 1.84
C LYS A 29 5.76 22.74 2.78
N GLU A 30 5.89 21.53 2.24
CA GLU A 30 5.84 20.30 3.03
C GLU A 30 7.09 20.20 3.93
N THR A 31 6.89 19.85 5.21
CA THR A 31 7.99 19.65 6.16
C THR A 31 7.96 18.24 6.70
N LEU A 32 9.13 17.60 6.75
CA LEU A 32 9.25 16.23 7.25
C LEU A 32 9.07 16.20 8.78
N ASN A 33 8.12 15.40 9.25
CA ASN A 33 8.02 15.09 10.66
C ASN A 33 9.17 14.15 11.07
N LYS A 34 10.11 14.67 11.85
CA LYS A 34 11.28 13.93 12.37
C LYS A 34 11.09 13.42 13.82
N ASN A 35 9.91 13.62 14.40
CA ASN A 35 9.64 13.20 15.77
C ASN A 35 9.47 11.68 15.87
N LYS A 36 9.72 11.12 17.05
CA LYS A 36 9.43 9.71 17.32
C LYS A 36 7.92 9.47 17.28
N ALA A 37 7.47 8.50 16.49
CA ALA A 37 6.07 8.12 16.43
C ALA A 37 5.63 7.48 17.76
N LYS A 38 4.54 8.00 18.35
CA LYS A 38 3.89 7.41 19.53
C LYS A 38 2.98 6.24 19.16
N ASN A 39 2.29 6.35 18.03
CA ASN A 39 1.32 5.38 17.54
C ASN A 39 1.69 4.98 16.11
N GLY A 40 1.46 3.71 15.75
CA GLY A 40 1.55 3.21 14.39
C GLY A 40 0.22 2.59 13.96
N ILE A 41 -0.26 2.96 12.77
CA ILE A 41 -1.46 2.39 12.16
C ILE A 41 -1.06 1.90 10.77
N LEU A 42 -1.35 0.63 10.48
CA LEU A 42 -1.10 0.01 9.17
C LEU A 42 -2.43 -0.43 8.57
N PHE A 43 -2.80 0.15 7.43
CA PHE A 43 -3.95 -0.27 6.64
C PHE A 43 -3.48 -1.26 5.57
N ILE A 44 -4.15 -2.41 5.48
CA ILE A 44 -3.80 -3.49 4.55
C ILE A 44 -4.98 -3.71 3.61
N GLY A 45 -4.83 -3.33 2.35
CA GLY A 45 -5.74 -3.76 1.27
C GLY A 45 -5.27 -5.10 0.71
N ASP A 46 -5.79 -6.21 1.23
CA ASP A 46 -5.45 -7.54 0.71
C ASP A 46 -5.92 -7.68 -0.75
N GLY A 47 -5.01 -8.08 -1.65
CA GLY A 47 -5.27 -8.14 -3.09
C GLY A 47 -5.45 -6.78 -3.79
N MET A 48 -5.15 -5.65 -3.13
CA MET A 48 -5.35 -4.31 -3.70
C MET A 48 -4.20 -3.90 -4.64
N SER A 49 -4.29 -4.33 -5.90
CA SER A 49 -3.36 -3.91 -6.96
C SER A 49 -3.53 -2.43 -7.34
N LEU A 50 -2.57 -1.85 -8.06
CA LEU A 50 -2.71 -0.49 -8.62
C LEU A 50 -3.95 -0.36 -9.54
N ALA A 51 -4.28 -1.42 -10.28
CA ALA A 51 -5.48 -1.44 -11.11
C ALA A 51 -6.76 -1.43 -10.24
N THR A 52 -6.75 -2.12 -9.10
CA THR A 52 -7.84 -2.09 -8.12
C THR A 52 -8.02 -0.70 -7.52
N VAL A 53 -6.92 -0.01 -7.20
CA VAL A 53 -6.95 1.39 -6.70
C VAL A 53 -7.56 2.32 -7.74
N MET A 54 -7.12 2.23 -9.01
CA MET A 54 -7.67 3.05 -10.09
C MET A 54 -9.19 2.80 -10.26
N ALA A 55 -9.60 1.53 -10.33
CA ALA A 55 -11.01 1.17 -10.46
C ALA A 55 -11.84 1.68 -9.27
N ALA A 56 -11.33 1.56 -8.05
CA ALA A 56 -12.00 2.05 -6.84
C ALA A 56 -12.14 3.58 -6.84
N ARG A 57 -11.10 4.31 -7.24
CA ARG A 57 -11.11 5.77 -7.34
C ARG A 57 -12.16 6.25 -8.35
N THR A 58 -12.17 5.68 -9.54
CA THR A 58 -13.16 6.00 -10.57
C THR A 58 -14.58 5.69 -10.11
N PHE A 59 -14.79 4.50 -9.53
CA PHE A 59 -16.09 4.12 -9.00
C PHE A 59 -16.56 5.05 -7.87
N ALA A 60 -15.67 5.47 -6.98
CA ALA A 60 -16.00 6.36 -5.87
C ALA A 60 -16.48 7.74 -6.39
N GLY A 61 -15.76 8.37 -7.33
CA GLY A 61 -16.21 9.67 -7.87
C GLY A 61 -17.49 9.55 -8.69
N GLN A 62 -17.65 8.48 -9.47
CA GLN A 62 -18.91 8.23 -10.20
C GLN A 62 -20.10 7.98 -9.27
N SER A 63 -19.87 7.36 -8.11
CA SER A 63 -20.91 7.16 -7.08
C SER A 63 -21.41 8.48 -6.50
N GLU A 64 -20.58 9.52 -6.52
CA GLU A 64 -20.92 10.90 -6.13
C GLU A 64 -21.45 11.75 -7.30
N ARG A 65 -21.68 11.13 -8.47
CA ARG A 65 -22.11 11.79 -9.72
C ARG A 65 -21.07 12.75 -10.32
N GLU A 66 -19.79 12.52 -10.03
CA GLU A 66 -18.66 13.14 -10.72
C GLU A 66 -18.18 12.27 -11.89
N LEU A 67 -17.14 12.70 -12.62
CA LEU A 67 -16.57 11.94 -13.75
C LEU A 67 -15.82 10.69 -13.26
N GLY A 68 -15.05 10.86 -12.18
CA GLY A 68 -14.45 9.79 -11.41
C GLY A 68 -12.95 9.65 -11.59
N GLU A 69 -12.42 9.93 -12.79
CA GLU A 69 -10.98 9.84 -13.06
C GLU A 69 -10.16 10.88 -12.29
N ASP A 70 -10.76 12.03 -12.02
CA ASP A 70 -10.22 13.16 -11.27
C ASP A 70 -10.35 13.01 -9.74
N ASN A 71 -11.14 12.04 -9.28
CA ASN A 71 -11.30 11.74 -7.86
C ASN A 71 -9.96 11.30 -7.23
N VAL A 72 -9.82 11.47 -5.92
CA VAL A 72 -8.62 11.09 -5.16
C VAL A 72 -9.02 10.41 -3.86
N LEU A 73 -8.61 9.15 -3.68
CA LEU A 73 -8.89 8.41 -2.45
C LEU A 73 -8.09 8.99 -1.27
N ASP A 74 -8.58 8.83 -0.05
CA ASP A 74 -7.97 9.49 1.12
C ASP A 74 -6.50 9.11 1.37
N PHE A 75 -6.14 7.85 1.13
CA PHE A 75 -4.75 7.41 1.28
C PHE A 75 -3.82 7.95 0.17
N GLU A 76 -4.36 8.40 -0.97
CA GLU A 76 -3.58 8.97 -2.07
C GLU A 76 -3.16 10.42 -1.78
N LYS A 77 -3.81 11.06 -0.80
CA LYS A 77 -3.43 12.36 -0.25
C LYS A 77 -2.23 12.26 0.70
N PHE A 78 -1.77 11.05 1.04
CA PHE A 78 -0.60 10.87 1.89
C PHE A 78 0.65 11.48 1.25
N PRO A 79 1.56 12.04 2.06
CA PRO A 79 2.71 12.81 1.56
C PRO A 79 3.72 11.97 0.77
N VAL A 80 3.79 10.67 1.06
CA VAL A 80 4.80 9.73 0.55
C VAL A 80 4.12 8.52 -0.07
N SER A 81 4.62 8.10 -1.23
CA SER A 81 4.26 6.86 -1.90
C SER A 81 5.52 6.05 -2.25
N GLY A 82 5.35 4.74 -2.45
CA GLY A 82 6.44 3.84 -2.79
C GLY A 82 5.92 2.52 -3.35
N LEU A 83 6.82 1.73 -3.94
CA LEU A 83 6.51 0.41 -4.50
C LEU A 83 7.24 -0.67 -3.72
N ALA A 84 6.58 -1.82 -3.51
CA ALA A 84 7.13 -2.96 -2.81
C ALA A 84 7.20 -4.20 -3.72
N ARG A 85 8.31 -4.96 -3.63
CA ARG A 85 8.45 -6.26 -4.31
C ARG A 85 7.90 -7.38 -3.42
N THR A 86 6.81 -8.01 -3.85
CA THR A 86 5.97 -8.86 -2.97
C THR A 86 6.29 -10.35 -2.98
N TYR A 87 7.15 -10.85 -3.87
CA TYR A 87 7.51 -12.29 -3.98
C TYR A 87 7.82 -12.97 -2.64
N CYS A 88 7.38 -14.23 -2.47
CA CYS A 88 7.87 -15.11 -1.40
C CYS A 88 9.26 -15.63 -1.80
N ILE A 89 10.06 -16.13 -0.85
CA ILE A 89 11.42 -16.60 -1.19
C ILE A 89 11.44 -17.80 -2.15
N ASP A 90 10.33 -18.54 -2.24
CA ASP A 90 10.15 -19.73 -3.09
C ASP A 90 9.02 -19.57 -4.14
N ALA A 91 8.40 -18.39 -4.25
CA ALA A 91 7.31 -18.15 -5.20
C ALA A 91 7.30 -16.70 -5.72
N GLN A 92 7.22 -16.54 -7.04
CA GLN A 92 7.16 -15.22 -7.68
C GLN A 92 5.85 -14.50 -7.40
N VAL A 93 4.73 -15.23 -7.51
CA VAL A 93 3.40 -14.75 -7.10
C VAL A 93 3.19 -15.19 -5.66
N PRO A 94 3.08 -14.25 -4.71
CA PRO A 94 2.99 -14.59 -3.31
C PRO A 94 1.58 -14.97 -2.87
N ASP A 95 1.46 -15.46 -1.63
CA ASP A 95 0.19 -15.51 -0.89
C ASP A 95 0.15 -14.50 0.26
N SER A 96 -1.02 -14.38 0.91
CA SER A 96 -1.22 -13.50 2.07
C SER A 96 -0.34 -13.89 3.26
N ALA A 97 0.00 -15.18 3.44
CA ALA A 97 0.82 -15.63 4.57
C ALA A 97 2.27 -15.12 4.50
N CYS A 98 2.94 -15.34 3.36
CA CYS A 98 4.34 -14.95 3.23
C CYS A 98 4.49 -13.42 3.20
N THR A 99 3.51 -12.71 2.62
CA THR A 99 3.49 -11.24 2.59
C THR A 99 3.22 -10.67 3.97
N ALA A 100 2.26 -11.20 4.73
CA ALA A 100 2.01 -10.82 6.12
C ALA A 100 3.26 -10.97 6.99
N THR A 101 3.97 -12.10 6.87
CA THR A 101 5.25 -12.27 7.57
C THR A 101 6.25 -11.20 7.15
N SER A 102 6.34 -10.88 5.87
CA SER A 102 7.28 -9.87 5.35
C SER A 102 7.02 -8.48 5.92
N TYR A 103 5.81 -7.93 5.76
CA TYR A 103 5.54 -6.54 6.17
C TYR A 103 5.23 -6.37 7.66
N LEU A 104 4.91 -7.44 8.39
CA LEU A 104 4.69 -7.36 9.85
C LEU A 104 5.94 -7.70 10.65
N THR A 105 6.85 -8.54 10.13
CA THR A 105 8.03 -9.01 10.89
C THR A 105 9.36 -8.50 10.32
N GLY A 106 9.36 -7.99 9.09
CA GLY A 106 10.57 -7.56 8.39
C GLY A 106 11.35 -8.70 7.71
N VAL A 107 10.85 -9.94 7.76
CA VAL A 107 11.53 -11.13 7.21
C VAL A 107 10.66 -11.78 6.12
N LYS A 108 11.21 -11.93 4.92
CA LYS A 108 10.55 -12.72 3.85
C LYS A 108 10.63 -14.22 4.17
N THR A 109 9.57 -14.95 3.82
CA THR A 109 9.46 -16.39 4.06
C THR A 109 8.86 -17.12 2.86
N LYS A 110 8.62 -18.43 3.01
CA LYS A 110 8.03 -19.30 2.00
C LYS A 110 6.54 -19.07 1.85
N TYR A 111 6.01 -19.43 0.69
CA TYR A 111 4.59 -19.45 0.40
C TYR A 111 3.82 -20.24 1.49
N GLY A 112 2.73 -19.68 2.02
CA GLY A 112 1.91 -20.35 3.03
C GLY A 112 2.50 -20.42 4.43
N VAL A 113 3.57 -19.67 4.72
CA VAL A 113 4.23 -19.63 6.04
C VAL A 113 3.95 -18.30 6.73
N ILE A 114 3.59 -18.36 8.02
CA ILE A 114 3.27 -17.21 8.87
C ILE A 114 4.23 -17.13 10.05
N GLY A 115 4.83 -15.95 10.29
CA GLY A 115 5.58 -15.65 11.51
C GLY A 115 6.88 -16.45 11.71
N LEU A 116 7.36 -17.08 10.64
CA LEU A 116 8.56 -17.93 10.64
C LEU A 116 9.47 -17.55 9.47
N ASP A 117 10.76 -17.74 9.64
CA ASP A 117 11.77 -17.51 8.60
C ASP A 117 11.72 -18.57 7.48
N GLY A 118 12.61 -18.44 6.48
CA GLY A 118 12.69 -19.35 5.34
C GLY A 118 13.20 -20.76 5.63
N ASN A 119 13.69 -21.06 6.84
CA ASN A 119 14.24 -22.37 7.18
C ASN A 119 13.15 -23.43 7.42
N VAL A 120 11.89 -23.02 7.56
CA VAL A 120 10.79 -23.94 7.83
C VAL A 120 10.33 -24.69 6.59
N THR A 121 9.74 -25.87 6.79
CA THR A 121 9.16 -26.68 5.72
C THR A 121 7.64 -26.62 5.84
N ARG A 122 6.99 -26.02 4.84
CA ARG A 122 5.53 -25.92 4.78
C ARG A 122 4.91 -27.32 4.88
N GLY A 123 3.87 -27.46 5.70
CA GLY A 123 3.21 -28.75 5.97
C GLY A 123 3.89 -29.62 7.03
N SER A 124 5.06 -29.22 7.56
CA SER A 124 5.73 -29.92 8.65
C SER A 124 5.72 -29.11 9.94
N CYS A 125 4.99 -29.60 10.94
CA CYS A 125 4.91 -28.99 12.26
C CYS A 125 6.27 -28.88 12.96
N TYR A 126 7.15 -29.87 12.80
CA TYR A 126 8.40 -29.95 13.55
C TYR A 126 9.29 -28.72 13.37
N SER A 127 9.34 -28.15 12.17
CA SER A 127 10.19 -27.00 11.88
C SER A 127 9.74 -25.71 12.60
N GLN A 128 8.47 -25.61 13.01
CA GLN A 128 7.94 -24.46 13.73
C GLN A 128 8.30 -24.45 15.22
N LEU A 129 8.69 -25.60 15.78
CA LEU A 129 9.03 -25.73 17.20
C LEU A 129 10.40 -25.12 17.54
N TYR A 130 11.27 -24.95 16.53
CA TYR A 130 12.57 -24.32 16.71
C TYR A 130 12.42 -22.80 16.82
N LYS A 131 12.52 -22.26 18.04
CA LYS A 131 12.39 -20.82 18.33
C LYS A 131 13.30 -19.92 17.47
N ARG A 132 14.45 -20.43 17.02
CA ARG A 132 15.35 -19.68 16.11
C ARG A 132 14.70 -19.32 14.76
N ASN A 133 13.66 -20.06 14.36
CA ASN A 133 12.94 -19.80 13.12
C ASN A 133 11.81 -18.78 13.32
N TRP A 134 11.55 -18.31 14.55
CA TRP A 134 10.45 -17.40 14.83
C TRP A 134 10.80 -15.97 14.43
N SER A 135 9.87 -15.32 13.74
CA SER A 135 9.98 -13.92 13.32
C SER A 135 8.92 -13.09 14.05
N PRO A 136 9.26 -12.41 15.17
CA PRO A 136 8.29 -11.62 15.92
C PRO A 136 7.81 -10.41 15.13
N SER A 137 6.51 -10.14 15.16
CA SER A 137 5.89 -9.02 14.45
C SER A 137 6.10 -7.69 15.17
N ILE A 138 6.01 -6.57 14.44
CA ILE A 138 6.01 -5.20 15.00
C ILE A 138 4.96 -5.02 16.10
N GLY A 139 3.84 -5.75 16.03
CA GLY A 139 2.85 -5.76 17.11
C GLY A 139 3.40 -6.37 18.41
N LYS A 140 4.22 -7.42 18.33
CA LYS A 140 4.94 -7.96 19.50
C LYS A 140 5.93 -6.93 20.05
N TRP A 141 6.74 -6.31 19.18
CA TRP A 141 7.68 -5.26 19.59
C TRP A 141 7.00 -4.04 20.22
N ALA A 142 5.76 -3.73 19.84
CA ALA A 142 4.99 -2.62 20.40
C ALA A 142 4.37 -2.94 21.77
N LEU A 143 4.23 -4.23 22.12
CA LEU A 143 3.70 -4.68 23.40
C LEU A 143 4.79 -4.95 24.45
N ASP A 144 6.04 -5.09 24.00
CA ASP A 144 7.23 -5.27 24.84
C ASP A 144 7.77 -3.92 25.36
#